data_AF-A0A3V7F0P3-F1
#
_entry.id   AF-A0A3V7F0P3-F1
#
_cell.length_a   1.000
_cell.length_b   1.000
_cell.length_c   1.000
_cell.angle_alpha   90.00
_cell.angle_beta   90.00
_cell.angle_gamma   90.00
#
_symmetry.space_group_name_H-M   'P 1'
#
loop_
_entity.id
_entity.type
_entity.pdbx_description
1 polymer ?
#
loop_
_entity_poly.entity_id
_entity_poly.type
_entity_poly.pdbx_seq_one_letter_code
_entity_poly.pdbx_strand_id
1 'polypeptide(L)' 'MEKELRRASKVLISKKQLLEMIPLCERTIYNFEKQGKFPQRIALSSRKVVWDLAEVEAWIDACKHSSPAPRPGMGA' A
#
# COMPACT_ATOMS: atom_id res chain seq x y z
N MET A 1 5.00 12.77 20.87
CA MET A 1 4.28 11.91 19.89
C MET A 1 5.09 11.86 18.60
N GLU A 2 6.38 11.53 18.75
CA GLU A 2 7.45 11.82 17.77
C GLU A 2 8.19 10.55 17.34
N LYS A 3 7.62 9.37 17.60
CA LYS A 3 8.39 8.13 17.72
C LYS A 3 8.91 7.53 16.41
N GLU A 4 8.60 8.05 15.23
CA GLU A 4 8.96 7.33 13.99
C GLU A 4 9.71 8.10 12.91
N LEU A 5 10.01 9.39 13.08
CA LEU A 5 10.87 10.07 12.09
C LEU A 5 12.36 9.71 12.22
N ARG A 6 12.75 8.86 13.18
CA ARG A 6 14.14 8.74 13.60
C ARG A 6 14.85 7.43 13.36
N ARG A 7 14.33 6.50 12.55
CA ARG A 7 15.10 5.29 12.23
C ARG A 7 15.18 5.00 10.73
N ALA A 8 16.32 5.47 10.20
CA ALA A 8 16.94 5.15 8.92
C ALA A 8 16.14 5.54 7.68
N SER A 9 16.49 6.66 7.02
CA SER A 9 16.24 6.98 5.60
C SER A 9 15.04 6.30 4.92
N LYS A 10 13.87 6.34 5.53
CA LYS A 10 12.66 5.68 5.03
C LYS A 10 11.99 6.60 4.04
N VAL A 11 11.96 6.18 2.78
CA VAL A 11 11.30 6.94 1.71
C VAL A 11 9.80 6.82 1.93
N LEU A 12 9.17 7.95 2.25
CA LEU A 12 7.72 8.03 2.44
C LEU A 12 7.06 8.40 1.12
N ILE A 13 6.08 7.63 0.70
CA ILE A 13 5.31 7.87 -0.51
C ILE A 13 3.95 8.47 -0.17
N SER A 14 3.53 9.41 -1.00
CA SER A 14 2.19 9.99 -0.92
C SER A 14 1.16 9.12 -1.64
N LYS A 15 -0.13 9.33 -1.34
CA LYS A 15 -1.24 8.63 -2.01
C LYS A 15 -1.15 8.66 -3.54
N LYS A 16 -0.73 9.80 -4.12
CA LYS A 16 -0.57 9.94 -5.58
C LYS A 16 0.51 8.99 -6.11
N GLN A 17 1.68 8.99 -5.49
CA GLN A 17 2.77 8.08 -5.90
C GLN A 17 2.42 6.61 -5.70
N LEU A 18 1.65 6.29 -4.66
CA LEU A 18 1.16 4.94 -4.42
C LEU A 18 0.27 4.45 -5.57
N LEU A 19 -0.64 5.31 -6.05
CA LEU A 19 -1.53 5.03 -7.18
C LEU A 19 -0.80 4.97 -8.53
N GLU A 20 0.35 5.66 -8.65
CA GLU A 20 1.21 5.55 -9.84
C GLU A 20 1.98 4.22 -9.87
N MET A 21 2.45 3.74 -8.71
CA MET A 21 3.17 2.47 -8.63
C MET A 21 2.25 1.26 -8.74
N ILE A 22 1.05 1.36 -8.18
CA ILE A 22 0.09 0.26 -8.11
C ILE A 22 -1.18 0.70 -8.84
N PRO A 23 -1.59 0.01 -9.92
CA PRO A 23 -2.81 0.34 -10.66
C PRO A 23 -4.07 -0.14 -9.92
N LEU A 24 -4.16 0.17 -8.62
CA LEU A 24 -5.32 -0.11 -7.77
C LEU A 24 -6.03 1.19 -7.41
N CYS A 25 -7.34 1.11 -7.29
CA CYS A 25 -8.15 2.23 -6.87
C CYS A 25 -8.00 2.50 -5.36
N GLU A 26 -8.20 3.74 -4.95
CA GLU A 26 -8.18 4.16 -3.53
C GLU A 26 -9.13 3.34 -2.66
N ARG A 27 -10.29 2.96 -3.22
CA ARG A 27 -11.27 2.10 -2.56
C ARG A 27 -10.72 0.69 -2.31
N THR A 28 -9.95 0.15 -3.24
CA THR A 28 -9.31 -1.16 -3.09
C THR A 28 -8.25 -1.13 -2.00
N ILE A 29 -7.46 -0.06 -1.96
CA ILE A 29 -6.47 0.17 -0.89
C ILE A 29 -7.18 0.21 0.48
N TYR A 30 -8.30 0.94 0.60
CA TYR A 30 -9.07 0.97 1.84
C TYR A 30 -9.63 -0.41 2.24
N ASN A 31 -10.12 -1.18 1.26
CA ASN A 31 -10.59 -2.55 1.51
C ASN A 31 -9.46 -3.47 1.98
N PHE A 32 -8.26 -3.36 1.42
CA PHE A 32 -7.10 -4.14 1.85
C PHE A 32 -6.57 -3.68 3.21
N GLU A 33 -6.60 -2.39 3.51
CA GLU A 33 -6.33 -1.86 4.85
C GLU A 33 -7.30 -2.48 5.87
N LYS A 34 -8.61 -2.50 5.55
CA LYS A 34 -9.64 -3.13 6.39
C LYS A 34 -9.46 -4.64 6.54
N GLN A 35 -8.95 -5.32 5.51
CA GLN A 35 -8.62 -6.75 5.57
C GLN A 35 -7.28 -7.04 6.28
N GLY A 36 -6.52 -6.02 6.69
CA GLY A 36 -5.18 -6.18 7.26
C GLY A 36 -4.15 -6.67 6.24
N LYS A 37 -4.47 -6.59 4.94
CA LYS A 37 -3.62 -7.03 3.84
C LYS A 37 -2.77 -5.92 3.26
N PHE A 38 -3.01 -4.66 3.63
CA PHE A 38 -2.27 -3.51 3.13
C PHE A 38 -1.41 -2.89 4.23
N PRO A 39 -0.23 -2.33 3.91
CA PRO A 39 0.59 -1.61 4.89
C PRO A 39 -0.15 -0.44 5.55
N GLN A 40 0.16 -0.23 6.83
CA GLN A 40 -0.58 0.70 7.67
C GLN A 40 -0.33 2.14 7.23
N ARG A 41 -1.41 2.90 7.10
CA ARG A 41 -1.32 4.31 6.70
C ARG A 41 -0.76 5.16 7.83
N ILE A 42 0.16 6.06 7.52
CA ILE A 42 0.73 7.00 8.48
C ILE A 42 0.12 8.37 8.22
N ALA A 43 -0.68 8.87 9.17
CA ALA A 43 -1.25 10.22 9.09
C ALA A 43 -0.19 11.25 9.51
N LEU A 44 0.44 11.89 8.53
CA LEU A 44 1.40 12.98 8.77
C LEU A 44 0.70 14.28 9.19
N SER A 45 -0.54 14.49 8.74
CA SER A 45 -1.38 15.63 9.09
C SER A 45 -2.87 15.28 8.92
N SER A 46 -3.79 16.12 9.37
CA SER A 46 -5.25 15.91 9.31
C SER A 46 -5.76 15.60 7.90
N ARG A 47 -5.03 16.01 6.85
CA ARG A 47 -5.37 15.74 5.44
C ARG A 47 -4.31 14.95 4.68
N LYS A 48 -3.14 14.70 5.27
CA LYS A 48 -1.99 14.10 4.57
C LYS A 48 -1.66 12.75 5.18
N VAL A 49 -1.85 11.73 4.36
CA VAL A 49 -1.55 10.33 4.66
C VAL A 49 -0.42 9.87 3.75
N VAL A 50 0.54 9.16 4.33
CA VAL A 50 1.71 8.62 3.65
C VAL A 50 1.88 7.15 3.99
N TRP A 51 2.63 6.45 3.15
CA TRP A 51 3.02 5.06 3.35
C TRP A 51 4.54 4.94 3.29
N ASP A 52 5.08 3.91 3.92
CA ASP A 52 6.49 3.55 3.79
C ASP A 52 6.70 2.80 2.48
N LEU A 53 7.68 3.23 1.69
CA LEU A 53 7.98 2.62 0.39
C LEU A 53 8.43 1.16 0.54
N ALA A 54 9.22 0.83 1.57
CA ALA A 54 9.73 -0.52 1.77
C ALA A 54 8.60 -1.50 2.13
N GLU A 55 7.63 -1.06 2.95
CA GLU A 55 6.45 -1.89 3.25
C GLU A 55 5.57 -2.10 2.02
N VAL A 56 5.44 -1.08 1.18
CA VAL A 56 4.65 -1.17 -0.06
C VAL A 56 5.33 -2.07 -1.08
N GLU A 57 6.65 -2.00 -1.25
CA GLU A 57 7.40 -2.92 -2.11
C GLU A 57 7.29 -4.37 -1.62
N ALA A 58 7.47 -4.60 -0.31
CA ALA A 58 7.30 -5.93 0.28
C ALA A 58 5.87 -6.47 0.07
N TRP A 59 4.86 -5.60 0.17
CA TRP A 59 3.49 -5.95 -0.13
C TRP A 59 3.27 -6.30 -1.60
N ILE A 60 3.83 -5.51 -2.54
CA ILE A 60 3.77 -5.81 -3.97
C ILE A 60 4.38 -7.18 -4.25
N ASP A 61 5.53 -7.48 -3.64
CA ASP A 61 6.19 -8.77 -3.81
C ASP A 61 5.36 -9.92 -3.23
N ALA A 62 4.77 -9.75 -2.04
CA ALA A 62 3.83 -10.72 -1.48
C ALA A 62 2.59 -10.92 -2.37
N CYS A 63 2.06 -9.84 -2.97
CA CYS A 63 0.92 -9.90 -3.89
C CYS A 63 1.27 -10.63 -5.19
N LYS A 64 2.49 -10.45 -5.72
CA LYS A 64 3.00 -11.20 -6.87
C LYS A 64 3.08 -12.71 -6.57
N HIS A 65 3.50 -13.09 -5.36
CA HIS A 65 3.56 -14.48 -4.93
C HIS A 65 2.19 -15.08 -4.57
N SER A 66 1.21 -14.25 -4.21
CA SER A 66 -0.15 -14.69 -3.86
C SER A 66 -1.00 -15.16 -5.06
N SER A 67 -0.43 -15.20 -6.27
CA SER A 67 -1.07 -15.62 -7.52
C SER A 67 -2.17 -14.65 -8.00
N PRO A 68 -2.33 -14.44 -9.32
CA PRO A 68 -3.31 -13.49 -9.83
C PRO A 68 -4.72 -13.93 -9.45
N ALA A 69 -5.58 -12.97 -9.10
CA ALA A 69 -7.02 -13.21 -9.07
C ALA A 69 -7.43 -13.96 -10.36
N PRO A 70 -8.32 -14.97 -10.27
CA PRO A 70 -8.72 -15.76 -11.41
C PRO A 70 -9.18 -14.81 -12.51
N ARG A 71 -8.54 -14.91 -13.67
CA ARG A 71 -8.80 -14.05 -14.82
C ARG A 71 -10.29 -14.23 -15.14
N PRO A 72 -11.14 -13.20 -15.03
CA PRO A 72 -12.53 -13.34 -15.44
C PRO A 72 -12.53 -13.60 -16.94
N GLY A 73 -12.92 -14.82 -17.34
CA GLY A 73 -12.90 -15.29 -18.73
C GLY A 73 -12.39 -16.72 -18.94
N MET A 74 -11.86 -17.41 -17.92
CA MET A 74 -11.48 -18.83 -18.03
C MET A 74 -12.54 -19.73 -17.37
N GLY A 75 -13.75 -19.69 -17.91
CA GLY A 75 -14.81 -20.67 -17.65
C GLY A 75 -15.22 -21.25 -19.00
N ALA A 76 -14.96 -22.55 -19.16
CA ALA A 76 -15.40 -23.35 -20.29
C ALA A 76 -16.93 -23.50 -20.32
#